data_AF-A0AAW5UIZ7-F1
#
_entry.id   AF-A0AAW5UIZ7-F1
#
_cell.length_a   1.000
_cell.length_b   1.000
_cell.length_c   1.000
_cell.angle_alpha   90.00
_cell.angle_beta   90.00
_cell.angle_gamma   90.00
#
_symmetry.space_group_name_H-M   'P 1'
#
loop_
_entity.id
_entity.type
_entity.pdbx_description
1 polymer ?
#
loop_
_entity_poly.entity_id
_entity_poly.type
_entity_poly.pdbx_seq_one_letter_code
_entity_poly.pdbx_strand_id
1 'polypeptide(L)'
;MNKGKTIFSQIMSLIPERDFKTCVDRYKGNYRARNFSCKDQFLVMSYAQLTGRDSLRDIENCLTALSSKLYHCGISYAVPRNTLAKANEKRDWHIYKDFADVLLKKVRPLYVKDKFRLDLDNMVYAFDSSTISLCLKLCPWAKYRKNKGGIKMLGCPVPCSRF
;
A
#
# COMPACT_ATOMS: atom_id res chain seq x y z
N MET A 1 10.88 22.39 -11.01
CA MET A 1 9.96 22.06 -9.90
C MET A 1 8.76 23.00 -9.99
N ASN A 2 7.55 22.48 -10.28
CA ASN A 2 6.38 23.32 -10.55
C ASN A 2 5.94 24.08 -9.29
N LYS A 3 6.02 25.41 -9.30
CA LYS A 3 5.57 26.26 -8.17
C LYS A 3 4.07 26.05 -7.96
N GLY A 4 3.67 25.56 -6.79
CA GLY A 4 2.26 25.39 -6.38
C GLY A 4 1.68 23.97 -6.46
N LYS A 5 2.40 22.98 -7.02
CA LYS A 5 1.99 21.55 -6.96
C LYS A 5 2.91 20.78 -6.04
N THR A 6 2.33 19.99 -5.14
CA THR A 6 3.10 19.14 -4.22
C THR A 6 3.89 18.08 -4.99
N ILE A 7 4.99 17.61 -4.42
CA ILE A 7 5.78 16.49 -5.00
C ILE A 7 4.87 15.27 -5.20
N PHE A 8 3.95 15.03 -4.26
CA PHE A 8 2.95 13.98 -4.36
C PHE A 8 2.10 14.10 -5.63
N SER A 9 1.54 15.28 -5.92
CA SER A 9 0.76 15.51 -7.15
C SER A 9 1.59 15.28 -8.42
N GLN A 10 2.87 15.63 -8.39
CA GLN A 10 3.78 15.39 -9.51
C GLN A 10 4.01 13.88 -9.73
N ILE A 11 4.28 13.13 -8.67
CA ILE A 11 4.42 11.66 -8.76
C ILE A 11 3.11 11.03 -9.26
N MET A 12 1.97 11.43 -8.71
CA MET A 12 0.67 10.89 -9.10
C MET A 12 0.30 11.25 -10.55
N SER A 13 0.87 12.31 -11.13
CA SER A 13 0.67 12.66 -12.56
C SER A 13 1.33 11.68 -13.54
N LEU A 14 2.28 10.86 -13.08
CA LEU A 14 2.91 9.81 -13.89
C LEU A 14 2.00 8.58 -14.07
N ILE A 15 0.90 8.52 -13.33
CA ILE A 15 0.03 7.37 -13.25
C ILE A 15 -0.94 7.39 -14.44
N PRO A 16 -1.02 6.32 -15.24
CA PRO A 16 -1.89 6.27 -16.40
C PRO A 16 -3.36 6.15 -15.99
N GLU A 17 -4.07 7.29 -15.95
CA GLU A 17 -5.45 7.34 -15.50
C GLU A 17 -6.42 6.48 -16.32
N ARG A 18 -6.16 6.34 -17.63
CA ARG A 18 -7.00 5.53 -18.53
C ARG A 18 -6.95 4.05 -18.18
N ASP A 19 -5.74 3.55 -17.90
CA ASP A 19 -5.53 2.15 -17.54
C ASP A 19 -6.15 1.87 -16.16
N PHE A 20 -5.96 2.80 -15.21
CA PHE A 20 -6.59 2.71 -13.90
C PHE A 20 -8.12 2.64 -14.00
N LYS A 21 -8.72 3.51 -14.84
CA LYS A 21 -10.17 3.52 -15.05
C LYS A 21 -10.66 2.20 -15.66
N THR A 22 -9.91 1.65 -16.61
CA THR A 22 -10.22 0.35 -17.22
C THR A 22 -10.23 -0.78 -16.18
N CYS A 23 -9.26 -0.79 -15.26
CA CYS A 23 -9.22 -1.73 -14.14
C CYS A 23 -10.42 -1.54 -13.19
N VAL A 24 -10.75 -0.30 -12.84
CA VAL A 24 -11.90 -0.02 -11.95
C VAL A 24 -13.22 -0.43 -12.58
N ASP A 25 -13.40 -0.17 -13.88
CA ASP A 25 -14.63 -0.49 -14.61
C ASP A 25 -14.83 -2.00 -14.76
N ARG A 26 -13.73 -2.77 -14.96
CA ARG A 26 -13.75 -4.25 -15.05
C ARG A 26 -14.38 -4.90 -13.81
N TYR A 27 -14.03 -4.42 -12.63
CA TYR A 27 -14.54 -4.94 -11.35
C TYR A 27 -15.71 -4.14 -10.78
N LYS A 28 -16.20 -3.13 -11.53
CA LYS A 28 -17.23 -2.19 -11.08
C LYS A 28 -16.90 -1.58 -9.71
N GLY A 29 -15.64 -1.23 -9.45
CA GLY A 29 -15.16 -0.78 -8.14
C GLY A 29 -15.81 0.50 -7.62
N ASN A 30 -16.32 1.34 -8.53
CA ASN A 30 -17.08 2.53 -8.21
C ASN A 30 -18.61 2.30 -8.15
N TYR A 31 -19.08 1.05 -8.22
CA TYR A 31 -20.50 0.76 -8.15
C TYR A 31 -21.08 1.22 -6.81
N ARG A 32 -22.05 2.14 -6.86
CA ARG A 32 -22.67 2.82 -5.71
C ARG A 32 -21.73 3.69 -4.87
N ALA A 33 -20.53 4.02 -5.36
CA ALA A 33 -19.68 5.02 -4.74
C ALA A 33 -20.30 6.42 -4.92
N ARG A 34 -20.52 7.16 -3.83
CA ARG A 34 -21.07 8.53 -3.88
C ARG A 34 -19.98 9.59 -3.76
N ASN A 35 -19.30 9.63 -2.61
CA ASN A 35 -18.37 10.72 -2.29
C ASN A 35 -16.90 10.29 -2.36
N PHE A 36 -16.63 8.99 -2.20
CA PHE A 36 -15.28 8.43 -2.18
C PHE A 36 -15.14 7.48 -3.35
N SER A 37 -14.28 7.78 -4.32
CA SER A 37 -14.01 6.92 -5.48
C SER A 37 -12.83 5.96 -5.24
N CYS A 38 -12.65 4.96 -6.11
CA CYS A 38 -11.46 4.11 -6.11
C CYS A 38 -10.16 4.91 -6.33
N LYS A 39 -10.23 6.02 -7.09
CA LYS A 39 -9.11 6.94 -7.31
C LYS A 39 -8.74 7.66 -6.02
N ASP A 40 -9.74 8.13 -5.27
CA ASP A 40 -9.49 8.83 -4.00
C ASP A 40 -8.85 7.90 -2.95
N GLN A 41 -9.31 6.65 -2.87
CA GLN A 41 -8.67 5.65 -2.01
C GLN A 41 -7.26 5.35 -2.46
N PHE A 42 -7.03 5.20 -3.77
CA PHE A 42 -5.69 4.98 -4.28
C PHE A 42 -4.75 6.11 -3.87
N LEU A 43 -5.15 7.37 -4.06
CA LEU A 43 -4.36 8.54 -3.67
C LEU A 43 -4.07 8.56 -2.16
N VAL A 44 -5.08 8.33 -1.32
CA VAL A 44 -4.91 8.31 0.14
C VAL A 44 -3.98 7.18 0.59
N MET A 45 -4.14 5.98 0.03
CA MET A 45 -3.29 4.84 0.37
C MET A 45 -1.86 5.04 -0.13
N SER A 46 -1.66 5.54 -1.34
CA SER A 46 -0.33 5.90 -1.85
C SER A 46 0.32 7.00 -1.01
N TYR A 47 -0.44 8.00 -0.57
CA TYR A 47 0.06 9.04 0.32
C TYR A 47 0.51 8.45 1.66
N ALA A 48 -0.28 7.57 2.25
CA ALA A 48 0.07 6.88 3.50
C ALA A 48 1.37 6.08 3.36
N GLN A 49 1.52 5.32 2.27
CA GLN A 49 2.72 4.53 2.00
C GLN A 49 3.96 5.41 1.80
N LEU A 50 3.85 6.48 1.00
CA LEU A 50 4.96 7.39 0.74
C LEU A 50 5.38 8.20 1.98
N THR A 51 4.47 8.41 2.92
CA THR A 51 4.74 9.17 4.15
C THR A 51 4.98 8.29 5.38
N GLY A 52 5.03 6.96 5.20
CA GLY A 52 5.30 5.99 6.27
C GLY A 52 4.24 5.99 7.37
N ARG A 53 2.95 6.00 6.99
CA ARG A 53 1.83 5.98 7.95
C ARG A 53 1.27 4.57 8.08
N ASP A 54 1.37 4.01 9.29
CA ASP A 54 1.04 2.61 9.55
C ASP A 54 -0.39 2.41 10.08
N SER A 55 -1.07 3.47 10.55
CA SER A 55 -2.40 3.40 11.13
C SER A 55 -3.43 4.23 10.35
N LEU A 56 -4.65 3.71 10.19
CA LEU A 56 -5.77 4.45 9.62
C LEU A 56 -6.09 5.73 10.41
N ARG A 57 -5.84 5.74 11.72
CA ARG A 57 -6.00 6.93 12.57
C ARG A 57 -4.91 7.96 12.29
N ASP A 58 -3.68 7.51 12.07
CA ASP A 58 -2.57 8.41 11.74
C ASP A 58 -2.76 9.03 10.36
N ILE A 59 -3.27 8.26 9.40
CA ILE A 59 -3.63 8.76 8.07
C ILE A 59 -4.70 9.86 8.18
N GLU A 60 -5.79 9.63 8.93
CA GLU A 60 -6.85 10.62 9.15
C GLU A 60 -6.31 11.89 9.81
N ASN A 61 -5.51 11.75 10.88
CA ASN A 61 -4.92 12.88 11.59
C ASN A 61 -4.01 13.71 10.67
N CYS A 62 -3.17 13.04 9.87
CA CYS A 62 -2.30 13.71 8.91
C CYS A 62 -3.09 14.43 7.81
N LEU A 63 -4.13 13.79 7.25
CA LEU A 63 -4.98 14.42 6.23
C LEU A 63 -5.73 15.64 6.80
N THR A 64 -6.21 15.54 8.03
CA THR A 64 -6.90 16.65 8.73
C THR A 64 -5.96 17.81 8.99
N ALA A 65 -4.75 17.54 9.50
CA ALA A 65 -3.71 18.54 9.72
C ALA A 65 -3.26 19.23 8.42
N LEU A 66 -3.27 18.48 7.30
CA LEU A 66 -2.87 18.98 5.98
C LEU A 66 -4.04 19.50 5.14
N SER A 67 -5.24 19.67 5.74
CA SER A 67 -6.49 20.00 5.04
C SER A 67 -6.37 21.19 4.07
N SER A 68 -5.63 22.23 4.44
CA SER A 68 -5.39 23.42 3.60
C SER A 68 -4.55 23.15 2.35
N LYS A 69 -3.73 22.09 2.33
CA LYS A 69 -2.86 21.73 1.19
C LYS A 69 -3.32 20.49 0.43
N LEU A 70 -4.39 19.81 0.89
CA LEU A 70 -4.92 18.59 0.26
C LEU A 70 -5.33 18.83 -1.20
N TYR A 71 -5.94 19.99 -1.48
CA TYR A 71 -6.34 20.37 -2.83
C TYR A 71 -5.16 20.34 -3.81
N HIS A 72 -3.98 20.80 -3.38
CA HIS A 72 -2.75 20.77 -4.18
C HIS A 72 -2.14 19.36 -4.34
N CYS A 73 -2.55 18.41 -3.51
CA CYS A 73 -2.20 16.98 -3.64
C CYS A 73 -3.14 16.22 -4.58
N GLY A 74 -4.25 16.83 -5.02
CA GLY A 74 -5.30 16.14 -5.78
C GLY A 74 -6.26 15.33 -4.90
N ILE A 75 -6.24 15.54 -3.58
CA ILE A 75 -7.19 14.93 -2.64
C ILE A 75 -8.23 16.00 -2.29
N SER A 76 -9.51 15.74 -2.61
CA SER A 76 -10.56 16.76 -2.48
C SER A 76 -10.97 17.06 -1.04
N TYR A 77 -10.83 16.12 -0.11
CA TYR A 77 -11.24 16.29 1.28
C TYR A 77 -10.47 15.38 2.25
N ALA A 78 -10.44 15.74 3.53
CA ALA A 78 -9.90 14.89 4.57
C ALA A 78 -10.82 13.69 4.79
N VAL A 79 -10.35 12.51 4.39
CA VAL A 79 -11.16 11.28 4.43
C VAL A 79 -11.23 10.77 5.87
N PRO A 80 -12.43 10.62 6.45
CA PRO A 80 -12.55 10.11 7.81
C PRO A 80 -12.22 8.62 7.87
N ARG A 81 -11.65 8.18 9.00
CA ARG A 81 -11.16 6.80 9.19
C ARG A 81 -12.24 5.76 8.91
N ASN A 82 -13.48 6.00 9.34
CA ASN A 82 -14.58 5.07 9.14
C ASN A 82 -14.90 4.87 7.64
N THR A 83 -14.78 5.92 6.83
CA THR A 83 -14.99 5.81 5.37
C THR A 83 -13.84 5.07 4.71
N LEU A 84 -12.60 5.35 5.11
CA LEU A 84 -11.42 4.67 4.58
C LEU A 84 -11.42 3.18 4.95
N ALA A 85 -11.73 2.84 6.20
CA ALA A 85 -11.83 1.45 6.66
C ALA A 85 -12.91 0.67 5.88
N LYS A 86 -14.10 1.25 5.74
CA LYS A 86 -15.21 0.64 4.99
C LYS A 86 -14.86 0.45 3.51
N ALA A 87 -14.13 1.38 2.91
CA ALA A 87 -13.68 1.25 1.53
C ALA A 87 -12.61 0.16 1.37
N ASN A 88 -11.68 0.05 2.30
CA ASN A 88 -10.66 -1.01 2.31
C ASN A 88 -11.29 -2.41 2.45
N GLU A 89 -12.36 -2.54 3.24
CA GLU A 89 -13.04 -3.82 3.44
C GLU A 89 -13.92 -4.21 2.26
N LYS A 90 -14.64 -3.25 1.66
CA LYS A 90 -15.66 -3.54 0.65
C LYS A 90 -15.15 -3.60 -0.78
N ARG A 91 -14.01 -2.95 -1.07
CA ARG A 91 -13.51 -2.86 -2.44
C ARG A 91 -12.67 -4.07 -2.79
N ASP A 92 -12.88 -4.55 -4.00
CA ASP A 92 -12.12 -5.66 -4.52
C ASP A 92 -10.66 -5.24 -4.70
N TRP A 93 -9.77 -5.96 -4.01
CA TRP A 93 -8.33 -5.74 -4.05
C TRP A 93 -7.73 -6.08 -5.42
N HIS A 94 -8.41 -6.92 -6.22
CA HIS A 94 -7.96 -7.27 -7.57
C HIS A 94 -7.81 -6.04 -8.48
N ILE A 95 -8.57 -4.98 -8.24
CA ILE A 95 -8.46 -3.70 -8.97
C ILE A 95 -7.04 -3.15 -8.87
N TYR A 96 -6.50 -3.12 -7.64
CA TYR A 96 -5.18 -2.57 -7.37
C TYR A 96 -4.06 -3.51 -7.80
N LYS A 97 -4.29 -4.83 -7.72
CA LYS A 97 -3.38 -5.85 -8.25
C LYS A 97 -3.22 -5.72 -9.77
N ASP A 98 -4.32 -5.76 -10.52
CA ASP A 98 -4.31 -5.64 -11.98
C ASP A 98 -3.65 -4.33 -12.41
N PHE A 99 -3.92 -3.25 -11.68
CA PHE A 99 -3.28 -1.98 -11.94
C PHE A 99 -1.78 -1.99 -11.69
N ALA A 100 -1.33 -2.63 -10.61
CA ALA A 100 0.09 -2.83 -10.34
C ALA A 100 0.77 -3.65 -11.44
N ASP A 101 0.09 -4.68 -11.98
CA ASP A 101 0.60 -5.47 -13.10
C ASP A 101 0.76 -4.62 -14.37
N VAL A 102 -0.18 -3.71 -14.64
CA VAL A 102 -0.06 -2.75 -15.76
C VAL A 102 1.14 -1.82 -15.56
N LEU A 103 1.31 -1.26 -14.37
CA LEU A 103 2.47 -0.41 -14.05
C LEU A 103 3.77 -1.19 -14.20
N LEU A 104 3.82 -2.42 -13.70
CA LEU A 104 5.00 -3.27 -13.77
C LEU A 104 5.40 -3.56 -15.21
N LYS A 105 4.44 -3.83 -16.10
CA LYS A 105 4.69 -4.03 -17.53
C LYS A 105 5.31 -2.79 -18.18
N LYS A 106 4.94 -1.58 -17.76
CA LYS A 106 5.52 -0.32 -18.27
C LYS A 106 6.92 -0.04 -17.73
N VAL A 107 7.15 -0.40 -16.46
CA VAL A 107 8.41 -0.13 -15.77
C VAL A 107 9.49 -1.15 -16.15
N ARG A 108 9.15 -2.44 -16.29
CA ARG A 108 10.08 -3.52 -16.67
C ARG A 108 11.04 -3.16 -17.81
N PRO A 109 10.60 -2.66 -18.99
CA PRO A 109 11.51 -2.33 -20.09
C PRO A 109 12.53 -1.22 -19.77
N LEU A 110 12.22 -0.32 -18.82
CA LEU A 110 13.10 0.78 -18.44
C LEU A 110 14.30 0.31 -17.60
N TYR A 111 14.14 -0.79 -16.87
CA TYR A 111 15.14 -1.33 -15.94
C TYR A 111 15.93 -2.52 -16.51
N VAL A 112 15.75 -2.87 -17.79
CA VAL A 112 16.41 -4.03 -18.44
C VAL A 112 17.95 -3.95 -18.39
N LYS A 113 18.51 -2.73 -18.33
CA LYS A 113 19.96 -2.50 -18.34
C LYS A 113 20.56 -2.23 -16.95
N ASP A 114 19.74 -2.08 -15.92
CA ASP A 114 20.23 -1.79 -14.56
C ASP A 114 20.67 -3.07 -13.84
N LYS A 115 21.79 -2.98 -13.10
CA LYS A 115 22.29 -4.06 -12.24
C LYS A 115 21.35 -4.42 -11.09
N PHE A 116 20.38 -3.54 -10.77
CA PHE A 116 19.18 -3.87 -9.99
C PHE A 116 18.27 -4.75 -10.85
N ARG A 117 18.75 -5.95 -11.20
CA ARG A 117 17.88 -7.03 -11.65
C ARG A 117 17.02 -7.40 -10.45
N LEU A 118 15.88 -6.74 -10.34
CA LEU A 118 14.70 -7.45 -9.90
C LEU A 118 14.52 -8.54 -10.98
N ASP A 119 15.09 -9.73 -10.77
CA ASP A 119 14.80 -10.92 -11.59
C ASP A 119 13.30 -11.22 -11.39
N LEU A 120 12.49 -10.49 -12.17
CA LEU A 120 11.05 -10.31 -12.05
C LEU A 120 10.26 -11.46 -12.66
N ASP A 121 10.80 -12.67 -12.62
CA ASP A 121 10.08 -13.87 -13.02
C ASP A 121 9.39 -14.54 -11.84
N ASN A 122 9.93 -14.42 -10.62
CA ASN A 122 9.30 -14.92 -9.40
C ASN A 122 9.52 -13.90 -8.28
N MET A 123 8.44 -13.36 -7.71
CA MET A 123 8.52 -12.62 -6.45
C MET A 123 9.12 -13.53 -5.38
N VAL A 124 10.43 -13.43 -5.15
CA VAL A 124 11.03 -13.90 -3.90
C VAL A 124 10.60 -12.91 -2.82
N TYR A 125 9.44 -13.19 -2.23
CA TYR A 125 9.08 -12.59 -0.94
C TYR A 125 10.13 -13.04 0.06
N ALA A 126 11.05 -12.14 0.42
CA ALA A 126 11.87 -12.33 1.61
C ALA A 126 10.94 -12.22 2.84
N PHE A 127 10.38 -13.36 3.26
CA PHE A 127 9.71 -13.49 4.53
C PHE A 127 10.77 -13.52 5.63
N ASP A 128 10.96 -12.39 6.31
CA ASP A 128 11.69 -12.42 7.57
C ASP A 128 10.79 -13.06 8.64
N SER A 129 11.18 -14.24 9.12
CA SER A 129 10.48 -14.92 10.21
C SER A 129 11.33 -14.82 11.47
N SER A 130 10.93 -13.95 12.38
CA SER A 130 11.53 -13.89 13.71
C SER A 130 10.90 -14.95 14.62
N THR A 131 11.74 -15.81 15.21
CA THR A 131 11.26 -16.82 16.18
C THR A 131 11.41 -16.26 17.58
N ILE A 132 10.30 -15.97 18.26
CA ILE A 132 10.31 -15.52 19.64
C ILE A 132 10.31 -16.76 20.53
N SER A 133 11.39 -16.95 21.32
CA SER A 133 11.46 -18.04 22.29
C SER A 133 10.59 -17.73 23.51
N LEU A 134 9.66 -18.62 23.83
CA LEU A 134 8.76 -18.50 24.98
C LEU A 134 9.04 -19.58 26.02
N CYS A 135 8.79 -19.22 27.29
CA CYS A 135 8.85 -20.16 28.39
C CYS A 135 7.60 -21.06 28.38
N LEU A 136 7.79 -22.38 28.29
CA LEU A 136 6.70 -23.38 28.27
C LEU A 136 5.83 -23.36 29.53
N LYS A 137 6.35 -22.86 30.66
CA LYS A 137 5.59 -22.72 31.91
C LYS A 137 4.48 -21.66 31.80
N LEU A 138 4.73 -20.59 31.05
CA LEU A 138 3.76 -19.49 30.86
C LEU A 138 2.88 -19.72 29.64
N CYS A 139 3.43 -20.33 28.57
CA CYS A 139 2.72 -20.59 27.33
C CYS A 139 2.85 -22.07 26.92
N PRO A 140 2.11 -23.01 27.55
CA PRO A 140 2.21 -24.45 27.26
C PRO A 140 1.72 -24.84 25.85
N TRP A 141 0.97 -23.95 25.19
CA TRP A 141 0.45 -24.12 23.84
C TRP A 141 1.49 -23.81 22.75
N ALA A 142 2.55 -23.06 23.05
CA ALA A 142 3.56 -22.62 22.07
C ALA A 142 4.74 -23.60 21.97
N LYS A 143 4.50 -24.88 21.60
CA LYS A 143 5.55 -25.92 21.58
C LYS A 143 6.41 -25.85 20.31
N TYR A 144 7.73 -25.70 20.46
CA TYR A 144 8.68 -25.67 19.34
C TYR A 144 9.69 -26.83 19.36
N ARG A 145 10.24 -27.19 20.53
CA ARG A 145 11.05 -28.42 20.77
C ARG A 145 10.69 -29.02 22.13
N LYS A 146 11.15 -30.26 22.43
CA LYS A 146 10.87 -30.98 23.70
C LYS A 146 10.95 -30.11 24.95
N ASN A 147 11.96 -29.22 25.04
CA ASN A 147 12.18 -28.33 26.18
C ASN A 147 12.11 -26.82 25.85
N LYS A 148 11.65 -26.41 24.65
CA LYS A 148 11.59 -24.98 24.27
C LYS A 148 10.24 -24.64 23.65
N GLY A 149 9.62 -23.57 24.17
CA GLY A 149 8.45 -22.97 23.56
C GLY A 149 8.85 -21.88 22.58
N GLY A 150 8.07 -21.67 21.53
CA GLY A 150 8.35 -20.61 20.56
C GLY A 150 7.19 -20.39 19.60
N ILE A 151 7.06 -19.14 19.16
CA ILE A 151 6.10 -18.73 18.13
C ILE A 151 6.91 -18.12 16.99
N LYS A 152 6.60 -18.54 15.76
CA LYS A 152 7.09 -17.88 14.56
C LYS A 152 6.18 -16.71 14.25
N MET A 153 6.73 -15.51 14.30
CA MET A 153 6.07 -14.32 13.79
C MET A 153 6.53 -14.13 12.34
N LEU A 154 5.58 -14.14 11.41
CA LEU A 154 5.85 -13.77 10.03
C LEU A 154 5.82 -12.24 9.94
N GLY A 155 6.96 -11.63 9.66
CA GLY A 155 7.05 -10.19 9.43
C GLY A 155 6.31 -9.79 8.16
N CYS A 156 5.70 -8.61 8.18
CA CYS A 156 5.14 -7.97 6.99
C CYS A 156 6.31 -7.65 6.03
N PRO A 157 6.19 -7.88 4.71
CA PRO A 157 7.26 -7.64 3.76
C PRO A 157 7.66 -6.16 3.77
N VAL A 158 8.83 -5.85 4.32
CA VAL A 158 9.50 -4.57 4.15
C VAL A 158 10.31 -4.64 2.85
N PRO A 159 10.21 -3.64 1.94
CA PRO A 159 11.10 -3.57 0.80
C PRO A 159 12.54 -3.50 1.33
N CYS A 160 13.35 -4.49 0.97
CA CYS A 160 14.74 -4.61 1.40
C CYS A 160 15.57 -3.51 0.70
N SER A 161 15.54 -2.29 1.23
CA SER A 161 16.37 -1.18 0.81
C SER A 161 17.62 -1.13 1.69
N ARG A 162 18.55 -2.06 1.49
CA ARG A 162 19.95 -1.96 1.95
C ARG A 162 20.78 -3.11 1.38
N PHE A 163 21.52 -2.79 0.32
CA PHE A 163 22.89 -3.26 0.07
C PHE A 163 23.66 -2.09 -0.54
#